data_AF-A0A2T0L0C4-F1
#
_entry.id   AF-A0A2T0L0C4-F1
#
_cell.length_a   1.000
_cell.length_b   1.000
_cell.length_c   1.000
_cell.angle_alpha   90.00
_cell.angle_beta   90.00
_cell.angle_gamma   90.00
#
_symmetry.space_group_name_H-M   'P 1'
#
loop_
_entity.id
_entity.type
_entity.pdbx_description
1 polymer ?
#
loop_
_entity_poly.entity_id
_entity_poly.type
_entity_poly.pdbx_seq_one_letter_code
_entity_poly.pdbx_strand_id
1 'polypeptide(L)'
;MKLHTRDSCGRKFVASAIALAVMTWSGPAAAVQPGAAHVPHVKPVAPTADEHAASEREQSILDADDARFFLTRVGFAPDSAELAQYVGLTRAQAVDKVLASARTEALTPLPGWVLEPIPTRETKKTWTDDQRREEQRLRARRYELLRAWCVREMLTTPSPLTERMTLFWHNHFTSGQDKVPYPQQMALQNMLLRRDALGNFGELLHDVAKDPAMLQYLDGASNRKGKPNENFAREVMELFTLGEGHYTQRDVSEAARAYTGWSLDPDTQAYVWRATQHDDGEKTVLGETGPFDGDQVLDILLARPETATFVTTKLWREFVSDTPDLARIEPIAARFRASHYDIKVALRGVFLSDAFWDDGNRGVLVKSPAEFVVGTLRAFDIGYDNTAPFASQIRTLGENLFYPPNVKGWPGGTTWINSSTLLARKQFVEQLFRATEAAGPRRMTNPMNANVAASGTMPEMQTAPTLQRTMTRADQGGKGGVRFDIATWLAHYNTAPTARPGLSAELQLQHAVLPLTPVDAIETGSTASAYLEALLMDPAYQLK
;
A
#
# COMPACT_ATOMS: atom_id res chain seq x y z
N MET A 1 -6.42 63.92 -0.74
CA MET A 1 -5.76 64.45 0.49
C MET A 1 -5.29 63.25 1.32
N LYS A 2 -4.03 63.26 1.77
CA LYS A 2 -3.29 62.13 2.36
C LYS A 2 -3.64 61.83 3.83
N LEU A 3 -3.14 60.67 4.30
CA LEU A 3 -2.66 60.25 5.66
C LEU A 3 -3.54 59.18 6.35
N HIS A 4 -3.08 57.91 6.42
CA HIS A 4 -2.24 57.23 7.47
C HIS A 4 -3.13 56.42 8.45
N THR A 5 -2.84 55.25 9.01
CA THR A 5 -1.89 54.12 8.84
C THR A 5 -2.27 53.08 9.92
N ARG A 6 -2.00 51.79 9.64
CA ARG A 6 -1.64 50.67 10.56
C ARG A 6 -2.70 49.81 11.27
N ASP A 7 -2.59 48.51 10.94
CA ASP A 7 -2.37 47.32 11.78
C ASP A 7 -3.40 46.87 12.83
N SER A 8 -3.96 45.66 12.65
CA SER A 8 -3.52 44.41 13.32
C SER A 8 -4.65 43.41 13.63
N CYS A 9 -4.44 42.18 13.16
CA CYS A 9 -4.61 40.87 13.81
C CYS A 9 -5.93 40.46 14.53
N GLY A 10 -6.39 39.24 14.21
CA GLY A 10 -6.92 38.30 15.22
C GLY A 10 -8.36 37.81 15.05
N ARG A 11 -8.58 36.82 14.17
CA ARG A 11 -9.76 35.94 14.23
C ARG A 11 -9.65 35.04 15.46
N LYS A 12 -10.60 35.17 16.40
CA LYS A 12 -10.69 34.34 17.61
C LYS A 12 -11.39 33.02 17.31
N PHE A 13 -10.71 31.91 17.57
CA PHE A 13 -11.28 30.59 17.79
C PHE A 13 -11.93 30.56 19.19
N VAL A 14 -13.11 29.95 19.30
CA VAL A 14 -13.78 29.67 20.57
C VAL A 14 -13.48 28.22 20.95
N ALA A 15 -12.78 28.02 22.07
CA ALA A 15 -12.64 26.74 22.74
C ALA A 15 -13.35 26.82 24.09
N SER A 16 -14.32 25.94 24.31
CA SER A 16 -15.04 25.82 25.59
C SER A 16 -14.23 24.95 26.57
N ALA A 17 -13.93 25.52 27.73
CA ALA A 17 -13.41 24.80 28.90
C ALA A 17 -14.54 24.59 29.90
N ILE A 18 -14.73 23.35 30.36
CA ILE A 18 -15.65 23.01 31.46
C ILE A 18 -14.82 22.92 32.75
N ALA A 19 -15.20 23.74 33.74
CA ALA A 19 -14.61 23.78 35.07
C ALA A 19 -15.28 22.77 36.01
N LEU A 20 -14.46 22.06 36.79
CA LEU A 20 -14.89 21.20 37.91
C LEU A 20 -15.25 22.09 39.11
N ALA A 21 -16.47 21.95 39.64
CA ALA A 21 -16.87 22.52 40.93
C ALA A 21 -16.88 21.41 41.99
N VAL A 22 -16.13 21.62 43.07
CA VAL A 22 -16.13 20.81 44.28
C VAL A 22 -17.20 21.38 45.23
N MET A 23 -18.20 20.57 45.57
CA MET A 23 -19.13 20.85 46.67
C MET A 23 -18.88 19.86 47.80
N THR A 24 -18.49 20.39 48.95
CA THR A 24 -18.40 19.68 50.23
C THR A 24 -19.78 19.62 50.87
N TRP A 25 -20.19 18.43 51.32
CA TRP A 25 -21.32 18.27 52.24
C TRP A 25 -20.95 17.30 53.35
N SER A 26 -21.14 17.76 54.58
CA SER A 26 -20.84 17.12 55.86
C SER A 26 -22.13 16.56 56.48
N GLY A 27 -22.10 15.32 56.96
CA GLY A 27 -23.18 14.67 57.72
C GLY A 27 -22.78 13.26 58.19
N PRO A 28 -23.30 12.76 59.33
CA PRO A 28 -22.49 12.02 60.31
C PRO A 28 -22.37 10.51 60.07
N ALA A 29 -21.27 9.97 60.59
CA ALA A 29 -20.89 8.57 60.57
C ALA A 29 -21.76 7.70 61.48
N ALA A 30 -22.29 6.60 60.92
CA ALA A 30 -22.72 5.42 61.66
C ALA A 30 -21.84 4.25 61.19
N ALA A 31 -21.02 3.74 62.11
CA ALA A 31 -20.11 2.63 61.86
C ALA A 31 -20.89 1.31 61.72
N VAL A 32 -20.81 0.70 60.55
CA VAL A 32 -21.12 -0.72 60.33
C VAL A 32 -19.81 -1.37 59.85
N GLN A 33 -19.28 -2.31 60.63
CA GLN A 33 -18.15 -3.14 60.21
C GLN A 33 -18.60 -4.05 59.04
N PRO A 34 -17.88 -4.09 57.90
CA PRO A 34 -18.08 -5.12 56.91
C PRO A 34 -17.28 -6.37 57.30
N GLY A 35 -17.99 -7.49 57.41
CA GLY A 35 -17.40 -8.82 57.54
C GLY A 35 -16.53 -9.16 56.33
N ALA A 36 -15.45 -9.90 56.61
CA ALA A 36 -14.49 -10.36 55.61
C ALA A 36 -15.18 -11.21 54.53
N ALA A 37 -15.35 -10.65 53.33
CA ALA A 37 -15.67 -11.40 52.13
C ALA A 37 -14.36 -11.95 51.54
N HIS A 38 -14.25 -13.27 51.52
CA HIS A 38 -13.16 -14.01 50.91
C HIS A 38 -13.22 -13.80 49.38
N VAL A 39 -12.31 -12.99 48.83
CA VAL A 39 -12.09 -12.92 47.38
C VAL A 39 -11.30 -14.18 46.99
N PRO A 40 -11.84 -15.07 46.13
CA PRO A 40 -11.05 -16.19 45.66
C PRO A 40 -9.90 -15.65 44.81
N HIS A 41 -8.67 -15.88 45.28
CA HIS A 41 -7.48 -15.75 44.45
C HIS A 41 -7.61 -16.70 43.26
N VAL A 42 -7.99 -16.15 42.10
CA VAL A 42 -7.78 -16.83 40.83
C VAL A 42 -6.28 -16.86 40.61
N LYS A 43 -5.66 -18.03 40.81
CA LYS A 43 -4.27 -18.25 40.39
C LYS A 43 -4.18 -17.94 38.89
N PRO A 44 -3.15 -17.22 38.42
CA PRO A 44 -2.93 -17.10 36.99
C PRO A 44 -2.80 -18.52 36.42
N VAL A 45 -3.63 -18.84 35.43
CA VAL A 45 -3.53 -20.09 34.68
C VAL A 45 -2.15 -20.07 34.02
N ALA A 46 -1.33 -21.08 34.31
CA ALA A 46 -0.03 -21.21 33.65
C ALA A 46 -0.28 -21.32 32.13
N PRO A 47 0.53 -20.66 31.28
CA PRO A 47 0.33 -20.73 29.85
C PRO A 47 0.34 -22.20 29.41
N THR A 48 -0.56 -22.54 28.49
CA THR A 48 -0.57 -23.87 27.88
C THR A 48 0.73 -24.12 27.10
N ALA A 49 1.07 -25.38 26.84
CA ALA A 49 2.28 -25.71 26.06
C ALA A 49 2.29 -25.02 24.68
N ASP A 50 1.11 -24.85 24.07
CA ASP A 50 0.95 -24.13 22.80
C ASP A 50 1.18 -22.62 22.95
N GLU A 51 0.72 -22.00 24.06
CA GLU A 51 0.98 -20.58 24.36
C GLU A 51 2.46 -20.32 24.67
N HIS A 52 3.13 -21.25 25.36
CA HIS A 52 4.58 -21.17 25.58
C HIS A 52 5.36 -21.28 24.27
N ALA A 53 5.01 -22.24 23.41
CA ALA A 53 5.67 -22.41 22.12
C ALA A 53 5.42 -21.23 21.16
N ALA A 54 4.22 -20.64 21.18
CA ALA A 54 3.94 -19.42 20.43
C ALA A 54 4.76 -18.23 20.95
N SER A 55 4.88 -18.09 22.27
CA SER A 55 5.68 -17.03 22.89
C SER A 55 7.18 -17.16 22.57
N GLU A 56 7.73 -18.37 22.54
CA GLU A 56 9.12 -18.62 22.15
C GLU A 56 9.36 -18.28 20.67
N ARG A 57 8.42 -18.59 19.77
CA ARG A 57 8.53 -18.27 18.34
C ARG A 57 8.45 -16.77 18.07
N GLU A 58 7.55 -16.05 18.74
CA GLU A 58 7.48 -14.58 18.66
C GLU A 58 8.79 -13.91 19.11
N GLN A 59 9.53 -14.56 20.01
CA GLN A 59 10.82 -14.09 20.54
C GLN A 59 12.03 -14.51 19.69
N SER A 60 11.83 -15.26 18.59
CA SER A 60 12.92 -15.63 17.68
C SER A 60 13.56 -14.38 17.08
N ILE A 61 14.89 -14.32 17.13
CA ILE A 61 15.68 -13.21 16.58
C ILE A 61 15.80 -13.36 15.06
N LEU A 62 15.59 -12.26 14.33
CA LEU A 62 15.79 -12.18 12.89
C LEU A 62 17.28 -12.06 12.59
N ASP A 63 17.80 -13.02 11.82
CA ASP A 63 19.04 -12.82 11.09
C ASP A 63 18.80 -11.94 9.83
N ALA A 64 19.84 -11.82 8.99
CA ALA A 64 19.76 -11.02 7.77
C ALA A 64 18.76 -11.59 6.74
N ASP A 65 18.60 -12.91 6.68
CA ASP A 65 17.74 -13.58 5.70
C ASP A 65 16.29 -13.52 6.14
N ASP A 66 16.01 -13.74 7.42
CA ASP A 66 14.70 -13.55 8.04
C ASP A 66 14.21 -12.11 7.90
N ALA A 67 15.07 -11.13 8.16
CA ALA A 67 14.73 -9.72 8.00
C ALA A 67 14.45 -9.36 6.53
N ARG A 68 15.25 -9.89 5.60
CA ARG A 68 15.05 -9.65 4.16
C ARG A 68 13.77 -10.29 3.67
N PHE A 69 13.51 -11.54 4.05
CA PHE A 69 12.27 -12.24 3.76
C PHE A 69 11.08 -11.43 4.24
N PHE A 70 11.07 -11.05 5.53
CA PHE A 70 9.98 -10.30 6.14
C PHE A 70 9.69 -8.98 5.41
N LEU A 71 10.72 -8.14 5.20
CA LEU A 71 10.56 -6.83 4.58
C LEU A 71 10.22 -6.90 3.09
N THR A 72 10.67 -7.95 2.40
CA THR A 72 10.27 -8.22 1.01
C THR A 72 8.81 -8.65 0.95
N ARG A 73 8.36 -9.48 1.90
CA ARG A 73 7.00 -10.01 1.94
C ARG A 73 5.97 -8.93 2.24
N VAL A 74 6.23 -8.08 3.23
CA VAL A 74 5.29 -7.05 3.71
C VAL A 74 5.42 -5.71 3.00
N GLY A 75 6.50 -5.51 2.24
CA GLY A 75 6.91 -4.23 1.64
C GLY A 75 7.29 -4.37 0.16
N PHE A 76 8.27 -3.56 -0.25
CA PHE A 76 8.83 -3.53 -1.62
C PHE A 76 10.34 -3.79 -1.61
N ALA A 77 10.80 -4.90 -1.01
CA ALA A 77 12.20 -5.22 -0.75
C ALA A 77 12.99 -4.12 0.01
N PRO A 78 13.78 -4.49 1.03
CA PRO A 78 14.54 -3.50 1.77
C PRO A 78 15.79 -3.09 0.99
N ASP A 79 16.19 -1.83 1.15
CA ASP A 79 17.59 -1.46 0.90
C ASP A 79 18.49 -1.92 2.06
N SER A 80 19.80 -1.75 1.92
CA SER A 80 20.75 -2.22 2.93
C SER A 80 20.63 -1.49 4.27
N ALA A 81 20.26 -0.20 4.26
CA ALA A 81 20.12 0.60 5.46
C ALA A 81 18.82 0.28 6.21
N GLU A 82 17.73 0.02 5.49
CA GLU A 82 16.48 -0.48 6.05
C GLU A 82 16.67 -1.87 6.67
N LEU A 83 17.30 -2.80 5.94
CA LEU A 83 17.53 -4.17 6.41
C LEU A 83 18.30 -4.21 7.73
N ALA A 84 19.38 -3.42 7.85
CA ALA A 84 20.22 -3.36 9.05
C ALA A 84 19.45 -2.96 10.32
N GLN A 85 18.31 -2.27 10.19
CA GLN A 85 17.50 -1.86 11.33
C GLN A 85 16.56 -2.95 11.86
N TYR A 86 16.48 -4.10 11.18
CA TYR A 86 15.62 -5.23 11.56
C TYR A 86 16.42 -6.46 11.99
N VAL A 87 17.67 -6.60 11.53
CA VAL A 87 18.57 -7.66 11.99
C VAL A 87 18.80 -7.53 13.49
N GLY A 88 18.65 -8.64 14.22
CA GLY A 88 18.77 -8.69 15.68
C GLY A 88 17.49 -8.35 16.45
N LEU A 89 16.41 -7.90 15.78
CA LEU A 89 15.10 -7.78 16.41
C LEU A 89 14.44 -9.14 16.55
N THR A 90 13.59 -9.31 17.54
CA THR A 90 12.66 -10.45 17.59
C THR A 90 11.57 -10.31 16.52
N ARG A 91 10.94 -11.42 16.11
CA ARG A 91 9.79 -11.41 15.17
C ARG A 91 8.69 -10.46 15.63
N ALA A 92 8.32 -10.49 16.91
CA ALA A 92 7.36 -9.56 17.49
C ALA A 92 7.79 -8.09 17.33
N GLN A 93 9.03 -7.76 17.69
CA GLN A 93 9.54 -6.39 17.55
C GLN A 93 9.59 -5.92 16.10
N ALA A 94 9.98 -6.78 15.16
CA ALA A 94 10.01 -6.46 13.74
C ALA A 94 8.60 -6.17 13.18
N VAL A 95 7.62 -7.02 13.52
CA VAL A 95 6.21 -6.85 13.14
C VAL A 95 5.65 -5.56 13.75
N ASP A 96 5.82 -5.35 15.05
CA ASP A 96 5.29 -4.18 15.73
C ASP A 96 5.93 -2.88 15.20
N LYS A 97 7.25 -2.91 14.86
CA LYS A 97 7.95 -1.79 14.23
C LYS A 97 7.37 -1.43 12.87
N VAL A 98 7.15 -2.41 12.00
CA VAL A 98 6.54 -2.19 10.68
C VAL A 98 5.13 -1.60 10.83
N LEU A 99 4.29 -2.18 11.70
CA LEU A 99 2.91 -1.70 11.92
C LEU A 99 2.85 -0.30 12.57
N ALA A 100 3.87 0.06 13.36
CA ALA A 100 4.00 1.39 13.96
C ALA A 100 4.52 2.45 12.98
N SER A 101 5.29 2.06 11.96
CA SER A 101 5.82 2.97 10.92
C SER A 101 4.80 3.43 9.88
N ALA A 102 3.58 2.91 9.94
CA ALA A 102 2.51 3.20 9.00
C ALA A 102 2.23 4.70 8.89
N ARG A 103 2.15 5.19 7.65
CA ARG A 103 1.74 6.55 7.31
C ARG A 103 0.30 6.56 6.85
N THR A 104 -0.34 7.71 7.03
CA THR A 104 -1.69 8.01 6.50
C THR A 104 -1.64 9.01 5.33
N GLU A 105 -0.46 9.57 5.05
CA GLU A 105 -0.23 10.55 4.00
C GLU A 105 0.99 10.19 3.17
N ALA A 106 0.90 10.42 1.86
CA ALA A 106 2.00 10.24 0.93
C ALA A 106 3.15 11.21 1.26
N LEU A 107 4.38 10.76 1.09
CA LEU A 107 5.56 11.63 1.17
C LEU A 107 5.66 12.53 -0.08
N THR A 108 5.31 11.98 -1.24
CA THR A 108 5.36 12.66 -2.53
C THR A 108 4.12 13.54 -2.68
N PRO A 109 4.26 14.87 -2.83
CA PRO A 109 3.10 15.74 -3.08
C PRO A 109 2.35 15.31 -4.34
N LEU A 110 1.02 15.36 -4.28
CA LEU A 110 0.21 15.09 -5.46
C LEU A 110 0.49 16.12 -6.56
N PRO A 111 0.31 15.74 -7.84
CA PRO A 111 0.33 16.70 -8.93
C PRO A 111 -0.74 17.79 -8.71
N GLY A 112 -0.38 19.07 -8.90
CA GLY A 112 -1.27 20.20 -8.63
C GLY A 112 -2.61 20.15 -9.37
N TRP A 113 -2.65 19.50 -10.53
CA TRP A 113 -3.87 19.33 -11.31
C TRP A 113 -4.95 18.48 -10.61
N VAL A 114 -4.59 17.70 -9.58
CA VAL A 114 -5.56 16.91 -8.81
C VAL A 114 -6.58 17.81 -8.11
N LEU A 115 -6.16 19.01 -7.70
CA LEU A 115 -7.01 19.99 -7.04
C LEU A 115 -7.74 20.93 -8.01
N GLU A 116 -7.46 20.84 -9.32
CA GLU A 116 -8.18 21.61 -10.32
C GLU A 116 -9.61 21.07 -10.48
N PRO A 117 -10.62 21.96 -10.55
CA PRO A 117 -12.01 21.53 -10.70
C PRO A 117 -12.23 20.76 -11.99
N ILE A 118 -13.09 19.75 -11.91
CA ILE A 118 -13.59 19.02 -13.08
C ILE A 118 -14.51 19.96 -13.89
N PRO A 119 -14.50 19.91 -15.24
CA PRO A 119 -15.43 20.70 -16.05
C PRO A 119 -16.89 20.43 -15.68
N THR A 120 -17.70 21.48 -15.59
CA THR A 120 -19.13 21.40 -15.26
C THR A 120 -19.95 20.88 -16.44
N ARG A 121 -21.22 20.52 -16.21
CA ARG A 121 -22.15 20.15 -17.28
C ARG A 121 -22.33 21.27 -18.30
N GLU A 122 -22.43 22.51 -17.85
CA GLU A 122 -22.60 23.66 -18.73
C GLU A 122 -21.39 23.84 -19.64
N THR A 123 -20.17 23.75 -19.08
CA THR A 123 -18.93 23.78 -19.86
C THR A 123 -18.86 22.64 -20.87
N LYS A 124 -19.26 21.41 -20.49
CA LYS A 124 -19.26 20.26 -21.43
C LYS A 124 -20.23 20.43 -22.59
N LYS A 125 -21.37 21.09 -22.36
CA LYS A 125 -22.40 21.32 -23.39
C LYS A 125 -21.92 22.30 -24.47
N THR A 126 -21.05 23.24 -24.13
CA THR A 126 -20.54 24.23 -25.08
C THR A 126 -19.35 23.72 -25.90
N TRP A 127 -18.79 22.56 -25.56
CA TRP A 127 -17.62 22.03 -26.25
C TRP A 127 -17.87 21.66 -27.71
N THR A 128 -16.89 21.99 -28.55
CA THR A 128 -16.75 21.41 -29.89
C THR A 128 -16.19 19.98 -29.80
N ASP A 129 -16.26 19.23 -30.89
CA ASP A 129 -15.68 17.88 -30.94
C ASP A 129 -14.15 17.90 -30.74
N ASP A 130 -13.46 18.94 -31.20
CA ASP A 130 -12.04 19.12 -30.95
C ASP A 130 -11.73 19.34 -29.48
N GLN A 131 -12.53 20.15 -28.78
CA GLN A 131 -12.38 20.37 -27.34
C GLN A 131 -12.64 19.09 -26.55
N ARG A 132 -13.64 18.28 -26.95
CA ARG A 132 -13.89 16.96 -26.34
C ARG A 132 -12.70 16.02 -26.52
N ARG A 133 -12.11 15.96 -27.72
CA ARG A 133 -10.93 15.14 -28.01
C ARG A 133 -9.71 15.60 -27.22
N GLU A 134 -9.50 16.90 -27.10
CA GLU A 134 -8.37 17.46 -26.36
C GLU A 134 -8.47 17.16 -24.86
N GLU A 135 -9.67 17.33 -24.30
CA GLU A 135 -9.95 16.97 -22.91
C GLU A 135 -9.72 15.46 -22.65
N GLN A 136 -10.11 14.59 -23.58
CA GLN A 136 -9.84 13.15 -23.47
C GLN A 136 -8.32 12.87 -23.45
N ARG A 137 -7.54 13.53 -24.31
CA ARG A 137 -6.07 13.41 -24.33
C ARG A 137 -5.44 13.93 -23.04
N LEU A 138 -5.96 15.05 -22.50
CA LEU A 138 -5.51 15.62 -21.23
C LEU A 138 -5.72 14.63 -20.07
N ARG A 139 -6.91 14.03 -19.97
CA ARG A 139 -7.21 13.01 -18.95
C ARG A 139 -6.30 11.79 -19.08
N ALA A 140 -6.11 11.28 -20.30
CA ALA A 140 -5.20 10.17 -20.54
C ALA A 140 -3.77 10.49 -20.08
N ARG A 141 -3.25 11.69 -20.41
CA ARG A 141 -1.93 12.15 -19.95
C ARG A 141 -1.86 12.28 -18.42
N ARG A 142 -2.90 12.79 -17.77
CA ARG A 142 -2.97 12.93 -16.30
C ARG A 142 -2.98 11.57 -15.61
N TYR A 143 -3.64 10.56 -16.17
CA TYR A 143 -3.55 9.18 -15.69
C TYR A 143 -2.12 8.64 -15.75
N GLU A 144 -1.39 8.85 -16.86
CA GLU A 144 0.03 8.44 -16.94
C GLU A 144 0.90 9.16 -15.88
N LEU A 145 0.65 10.45 -15.63
CA LEU A 145 1.33 11.20 -14.58
C LEU A 145 0.99 10.66 -13.19
N LEU A 146 -0.26 10.25 -12.94
CA LEU A 146 -0.70 9.67 -11.68
C LEU A 146 -0.04 8.30 -11.43
N ARG A 147 0.08 7.46 -12.46
CA ARG A 147 0.82 6.18 -12.38
C ARG A 147 2.28 6.40 -12.04
N ALA A 148 2.95 7.34 -12.73
CA ALA A 148 4.33 7.70 -12.44
C ALA A 148 4.51 8.26 -11.03
N TRP A 149 3.55 9.05 -10.54
CA TRP A 149 3.53 9.56 -9.16
C TRP A 149 3.40 8.42 -8.14
N CYS A 150 2.49 7.46 -8.36
CA CYS A 150 2.31 6.32 -7.47
C CYS A 150 3.59 5.46 -7.39
N VAL A 151 4.25 5.20 -8.52
CA VAL A 151 5.55 4.51 -8.53
C VAL A 151 6.62 5.28 -7.77
N ARG A 152 6.62 6.62 -7.86
CA ARG A 152 7.53 7.44 -7.07
C ARG A 152 7.28 7.28 -5.58
N GLU A 153 6.03 7.33 -5.14
CA GLU A 153 5.68 7.15 -3.73
C GLU A 153 6.16 5.79 -3.20
N MET A 154 5.88 4.71 -3.93
CA MET A 154 6.33 3.34 -3.58
C MET A 154 7.87 3.22 -3.48
N LEU A 155 8.62 3.96 -4.30
CA LEU A 155 10.08 3.98 -4.26
C LEU A 155 10.64 4.82 -3.11
N THR A 156 9.96 5.91 -2.73
CA THR A 156 10.52 6.92 -1.81
C THR A 156 10.00 6.85 -0.38
N THR A 157 8.86 6.21 -0.15
CA THR A 157 8.24 6.14 1.17
C THR A 157 9.15 5.44 2.19
N PRO A 158 9.20 5.91 3.45
CA PRO A 158 9.78 5.16 4.55
C PRO A 158 8.80 4.14 5.16
N SER A 159 7.58 4.01 4.63
CA SER A 159 6.59 3.02 5.04
C SER A 159 6.13 2.16 3.85
N PRO A 160 6.96 1.20 3.38
CA PRO A 160 6.59 0.32 2.28
C PRO A 160 5.31 -0.47 2.53
N LEU A 161 5.04 -0.88 3.78
CA LEU A 161 3.80 -1.58 4.13
C LEU A 161 2.56 -0.72 3.87
N THR A 162 2.59 0.59 4.13
CA THR A 162 1.46 1.49 3.82
C THR A 162 1.12 1.43 2.33
N GLU A 163 2.12 1.48 1.47
CA GLU A 163 1.89 1.50 0.02
C GLU A 163 1.52 0.11 -0.51
N ARG A 164 2.06 -0.98 0.07
CA ARG A 164 1.61 -2.34 -0.22
C ARG A 164 0.14 -2.55 0.13
N MET A 165 -0.28 -2.09 1.31
CA MET A 165 -1.67 -2.14 1.73
C MET A 165 -2.56 -1.22 0.90
N THR A 166 -2.08 -0.04 0.50
CA THR A 166 -2.81 0.86 -0.41
C THR A 166 -3.09 0.18 -1.75
N LEU A 167 -2.10 -0.51 -2.33
CA LEU A 167 -2.26 -1.27 -3.57
C LEU A 167 -3.19 -2.48 -3.38
N PHE A 168 -3.04 -3.20 -2.27
CA PHE A 168 -3.94 -4.30 -1.90
C PHE A 168 -5.40 -3.83 -1.80
N TRP A 169 -5.67 -2.72 -1.12
CA TRP A 169 -7.01 -2.18 -1.01
C TRP A 169 -7.54 -1.63 -2.33
N HIS A 170 -6.68 -1.08 -3.19
CA HIS A 170 -7.09 -0.67 -4.53
C HIS A 170 -7.50 -1.87 -5.40
N ASN A 171 -6.82 -3.01 -5.22
CA ASN A 171 -7.18 -4.27 -5.86
C ASN A 171 -8.42 -4.93 -5.23
N HIS A 172 -8.64 -4.72 -3.93
CA HIS A 172 -9.79 -5.23 -3.21
C HIS A 172 -11.06 -4.42 -3.58
N PHE A 173 -11.03 -3.11 -3.35
CA PHE A 173 -12.09 -2.15 -3.70
C PHE A 173 -11.88 -1.61 -5.12
N THR A 174 -12.10 -2.50 -6.08
CA THR A 174 -11.73 -2.24 -7.46
C THR A 174 -12.47 -1.03 -8.04
N SER A 175 -11.71 -0.09 -8.60
CA SER A 175 -12.18 1.03 -9.43
C SER A 175 -11.15 1.33 -10.51
N GLY A 176 -11.57 1.86 -11.66
CA GLY A 176 -10.70 1.98 -12.83
C GLY A 176 -11.02 3.10 -13.80
N GLN A 177 -9.98 3.55 -14.51
CA GLN A 177 -10.05 4.59 -15.55
C GLN A 177 -11.09 4.31 -16.65
N ASP A 178 -11.48 3.05 -16.89
CA ASP A 178 -12.49 2.64 -17.88
C ASP A 178 -13.87 3.25 -17.59
N LYS A 179 -14.25 3.35 -16.31
CA LYS A 179 -15.52 3.97 -15.90
C LYS A 179 -15.34 5.26 -15.10
N VAL A 180 -14.16 5.55 -14.58
CA VAL A 180 -13.84 6.79 -13.86
C VAL A 180 -13.06 7.72 -14.80
N PRO A 181 -13.71 8.60 -15.58
CA PRO A 181 -13.01 9.38 -16.60
C PRO A 181 -12.06 10.43 -16.03
N TYR A 182 -12.30 10.93 -14.81
CA TYR A 182 -11.49 11.99 -14.22
C TYR A 182 -10.44 11.44 -13.26
N PRO A 183 -9.14 11.60 -13.57
CA PRO A 183 -8.06 11.08 -12.74
C PRO A 183 -7.99 11.74 -11.35
N GLN A 184 -8.62 12.91 -11.16
CA GLN A 184 -8.78 13.52 -9.84
C GLN A 184 -9.51 12.59 -8.86
N GLN A 185 -10.59 11.93 -9.30
CA GLN A 185 -11.36 11.02 -8.44
C GLN A 185 -10.52 9.79 -8.06
N MET A 186 -9.80 9.20 -9.01
CA MET A 186 -8.90 8.07 -8.72
C MET A 186 -7.73 8.47 -7.80
N ALA A 187 -7.18 9.68 -7.95
CA ALA A 187 -6.14 10.18 -7.07
C ALA A 187 -6.65 10.38 -5.63
N LEU A 188 -7.86 10.93 -5.46
CA LEU A 188 -8.49 11.12 -4.16
C LEU A 188 -8.86 9.78 -3.51
N GLN A 189 -9.41 8.82 -4.27
CA GLN A 189 -9.65 7.47 -3.79
C GLN A 189 -8.34 6.82 -3.33
N ASN A 190 -7.24 6.95 -4.08
CA ASN A 190 -5.95 6.44 -3.66
C ASN A 190 -5.43 7.08 -2.36
N MET A 191 -5.72 8.36 -2.12
CA MET A 191 -5.42 8.99 -0.82
C MET A 191 -6.28 8.44 0.31
N LEU A 192 -7.58 8.21 0.08
CA LEU A 192 -8.49 7.59 1.04
C LEU A 192 -7.97 6.19 1.43
N LEU A 193 -7.69 5.35 0.44
CA LEU A 193 -7.14 4.00 0.66
C LEU A 193 -5.82 4.03 1.44
N ARG A 194 -4.97 5.03 1.21
CA ARG A 194 -3.70 5.21 1.93
C ARG A 194 -3.91 5.65 3.37
N ARG A 195 -4.80 6.61 3.58
CA ARG A 195 -5.16 7.11 4.91
C ARG A 195 -5.59 5.96 5.82
N ASP A 196 -6.40 5.05 5.29
CA ASP A 196 -6.98 3.95 6.08
C ASP A 196 -6.28 2.61 5.83
N ALA A 197 -5.12 2.60 5.16
CA ALA A 197 -4.45 1.38 4.71
C ALA A 197 -4.21 0.36 5.84
N LEU A 198 -3.95 0.85 7.05
CA LEU A 198 -3.82 0.07 8.28
C LEU A 198 -4.76 0.60 9.38
N GLY A 199 -5.86 1.25 8.99
CA GLY A 199 -6.86 1.80 9.90
C GLY A 199 -7.91 0.77 10.28
N ASN A 200 -9.18 1.19 10.25
CA ASN A 200 -10.32 0.31 10.50
C ASN A 200 -10.97 -0.12 9.17
N PHE A 201 -11.16 -1.41 8.95
CA PHE A 201 -11.78 -1.90 7.72
C PHE A 201 -13.26 -1.53 7.60
N GLY A 202 -13.99 -1.45 8.72
CA GLY A 202 -15.37 -0.96 8.71
C GLY A 202 -15.44 0.50 8.22
N GLU A 203 -14.64 1.39 8.81
CA GLU A 203 -14.56 2.78 8.35
C GLU A 203 -14.16 2.89 6.88
N LEU A 204 -13.13 2.14 6.47
CA LEU A 204 -12.67 2.08 5.08
C LEU A 204 -13.79 1.61 4.13
N LEU A 205 -14.57 0.59 4.51
CA LEU A 205 -15.69 0.08 3.74
C LEU A 205 -16.76 1.17 3.53
N HIS A 206 -17.15 1.87 4.60
CA HIS A 206 -18.15 2.95 4.51
C HIS A 206 -17.64 4.13 3.67
N ASP A 207 -16.39 4.52 3.84
CA ASP A 207 -15.80 5.65 3.15
C ASP A 207 -15.63 5.35 1.65
N VAL A 208 -15.19 4.15 1.28
CA VAL A 208 -15.08 3.74 -0.12
C VAL A 208 -16.45 3.54 -0.75
N ALA A 209 -17.45 3.03 -0.04
CA ALA A 209 -18.81 2.85 -0.59
C ALA A 209 -19.42 4.17 -1.09
N LYS A 210 -19.03 5.30 -0.47
CA LYS A 210 -19.50 6.66 -0.82
C LYS A 210 -18.47 7.48 -1.62
N ASP A 211 -17.30 6.91 -1.90
CA ASP A 211 -16.27 7.57 -2.69
C ASP A 211 -16.73 7.82 -4.15
N PRO A 212 -16.44 8.99 -4.73
CA PRO A 212 -16.84 9.30 -6.10
C PRO A 212 -16.37 8.34 -7.19
N ALA A 213 -15.16 7.78 -7.08
CA ALA A 213 -14.67 6.82 -8.06
C ALA A 213 -15.45 5.50 -7.96
N MET A 214 -15.71 5.01 -6.74
CA MET A 214 -16.49 3.79 -6.50
C MET A 214 -17.94 3.92 -6.98
N LEU A 215 -18.62 5.00 -6.60
CA LEU A 215 -20.00 5.27 -7.02
C LEU A 215 -20.15 5.38 -8.54
N GLN A 216 -19.11 5.84 -9.23
CA GLN A 216 -19.09 5.89 -10.68
C GLN A 216 -18.76 4.53 -11.31
N TYR A 217 -17.81 3.79 -10.74
CA TYR A 217 -17.35 2.51 -11.27
C TYR A 217 -18.42 1.41 -11.19
N LEU A 218 -19.14 1.34 -10.07
CA LEU A 218 -20.20 0.35 -9.83
C LEU A 218 -21.61 0.91 -10.06
N ASP A 219 -21.69 2.03 -10.80
CA ASP A 219 -22.94 2.66 -11.23
C ASP A 219 -23.88 3.07 -10.06
N GLY A 220 -23.35 3.14 -8.84
CA GLY A 220 -24.07 3.53 -7.62
C GLY A 220 -24.63 4.95 -7.68
N ALA A 221 -23.95 5.87 -8.36
CA ALA A 221 -24.41 7.25 -8.56
C ALA A 221 -25.75 7.36 -9.33
N SER A 222 -26.17 6.29 -10.01
CA SER A 222 -27.44 6.22 -10.75
C SER A 222 -28.56 5.49 -9.99
N ASN A 223 -28.27 4.97 -8.79
CA ASN A 223 -29.18 4.16 -8.01
C ASN A 223 -30.25 5.01 -7.32
N ARG A 224 -31.52 4.76 -7.65
CA ARG A 224 -32.65 5.59 -7.19
C ARG A 224 -33.91 4.76 -6.96
N LYS A 225 -34.77 5.27 -6.07
CA LYS A 225 -36.08 4.69 -5.73
C LYS A 225 -36.86 4.32 -6.98
N GLY A 226 -37.42 3.11 -6.99
CA GLY A 226 -38.18 2.55 -8.10
C GLY A 226 -37.34 2.03 -9.27
N LYS A 227 -36.02 2.27 -9.28
CA LYS A 227 -35.06 1.67 -10.23
C LYS A 227 -33.75 1.28 -9.51
N PRO A 228 -33.79 0.32 -8.56
CA PRO A 228 -32.60 -0.13 -7.86
C PRO A 228 -31.55 -0.68 -8.82
N ASN A 229 -30.28 -0.33 -8.59
CA ASN A 229 -29.14 -0.89 -9.31
C ASN A 229 -28.39 -1.89 -8.41
N GLU A 230 -28.42 -3.16 -8.79
CA GLU A 230 -27.86 -4.26 -8.01
C GLU A 230 -26.34 -4.40 -8.10
N ASN A 231 -25.67 -3.68 -9.00
CA ASN A 231 -24.24 -3.88 -9.26
C ASN A 231 -23.40 -3.70 -7.98
N PHE A 232 -23.44 -2.51 -7.36
CA PHE A 232 -22.73 -2.27 -6.09
C PHE A 232 -23.15 -3.25 -4.98
N ALA A 233 -24.45 -3.55 -4.87
CA ALA A 233 -24.97 -4.45 -3.83
C ALA A 233 -24.42 -5.87 -3.95
N ARG A 234 -24.26 -6.37 -5.19
CA ARG A 234 -23.64 -7.67 -5.45
C ARG A 234 -22.15 -7.64 -5.15
N GLU A 235 -21.43 -6.66 -5.69
CA GLU A 235 -19.97 -6.61 -5.54
C GLU A 235 -19.55 -6.38 -4.08
N VAL A 236 -20.28 -5.57 -3.31
CA VAL A 236 -19.95 -5.35 -1.90
C VAL A 236 -20.13 -6.62 -1.08
N MET A 237 -21.16 -7.42 -1.36
CA MET A 237 -21.38 -8.72 -0.71
C MET A 237 -20.36 -9.77 -1.19
N GLU A 238 -20.14 -9.89 -2.49
CA GLU A 238 -19.34 -10.96 -3.07
C GLU A 238 -17.83 -10.71 -3.02
N LEU A 239 -17.39 -9.52 -3.42
CA LEU A 239 -15.97 -9.25 -3.66
C LEU A 239 -15.30 -8.50 -2.52
N PHE A 240 -16.07 -7.73 -1.74
CA PHE A 240 -15.54 -6.86 -0.69
C PHE A 240 -15.76 -7.40 0.73
N THR A 241 -16.86 -8.12 0.98
CA THR A 241 -17.21 -8.56 2.35
C THR A 241 -17.38 -10.06 2.50
N LEU A 242 -18.53 -10.64 2.17
CA LEU A 242 -18.90 -12.00 2.57
C LEU A 242 -18.22 -13.09 1.75
N GLY A 243 -17.93 -12.81 0.47
CA GLY A 243 -17.56 -13.85 -0.48
C GLY A 243 -18.78 -14.46 -1.19
N GLU A 244 -18.51 -15.20 -2.26
CA GLU A 244 -19.54 -15.91 -3.03
C GLU A 244 -20.21 -17.01 -2.17
N GLY A 245 -21.53 -17.16 -2.33
CA GLY A 245 -22.30 -18.22 -1.67
C GLY A 245 -22.83 -17.89 -0.26
N HIS A 246 -22.54 -16.70 0.27
CA HIS A 246 -22.94 -16.27 1.62
C HIS A 246 -24.14 -15.32 1.66
N TYR A 247 -24.81 -15.12 0.54
CA TYR A 247 -25.96 -14.23 0.38
C TYR A 247 -26.91 -14.78 -0.71
N THR A 248 -28.16 -14.33 -0.73
CA THR A 248 -29.15 -14.71 -1.75
C THR A 248 -29.37 -13.59 -2.76
N GLN A 249 -29.98 -13.91 -3.90
CA GLN A 249 -30.39 -12.89 -4.87
C GLN A 249 -31.36 -11.86 -4.25
N ARG A 250 -32.20 -12.28 -3.29
CA ARG A 250 -33.10 -11.37 -2.58
C ARG A 250 -32.32 -10.36 -1.74
N ASP A 251 -31.26 -10.79 -1.06
CA ASP A 251 -30.42 -9.89 -0.27
C ASP A 251 -29.78 -8.81 -1.15
N VAL A 252 -29.34 -9.18 -2.36
CA VAL A 252 -28.80 -8.22 -3.34
C VAL A 252 -29.87 -7.19 -3.74
N SER A 253 -31.07 -7.63 -4.12
CA SER A 253 -32.15 -6.73 -4.53
C SER A 253 -32.57 -5.79 -3.39
N GLU A 254 -32.63 -6.28 -2.16
CA GLU A 254 -33.03 -5.52 -0.97
C GLU A 254 -31.94 -4.54 -0.52
N ALA A 255 -30.67 -4.95 -0.56
CA ALA A 255 -29.53 -4.07 -0.33
C ALA A 255 -29.44 -2.97 -1.40
N ALA A 256 -29.70 -3.30 -2.67
CA ALA A 256 -29.74 -2.31 -3.75
C ALA A 256 -30.78 -1.22 -3.50
N ARG A 257 -31.93 -1.55 -2.90
CA ARG A 257 -32.93 -0.57 -2.46
C ARG A 257 -32.38 0.33 -1.35
N ALA A 258 -31.61 -0.21 -0.41
CA ALA A 258 -31.00 0.56 0.68
C ALA A 258 -29.96 1.58 0.17
N TYR A 259 -29.21 1.23 -0.86
CA TYR A 259 -28.22 2.14 -1.48
C TYR A 259 -28.81 3.23 -2.38
N THR A 260 -30.13 3.27 -2.58
CA THR A 260 -30.76 4.32 -3.40
C THR A 260 -30.59 5.69 -2.75
N GLY A 261 -30.37 6.74 -3.55
CA GLY A 261 -30.18 8.10 -3.05
C GLY A 261 -28.72 8.50 -2.85
N TRP A 262 -27.78 7.55 -2.80
CA TRP A 262 -26.36 7.84 -2.97
C TRP A 262 -26.09 8.31 -4.40
N SER A 263 -25.53 9.49 -4.56
CA SER A 263 -25.37 10.13 -5.86
C SER A 263 -24.11 10.98 -5.89
N LEU A 264 -23.73 11.41 -7.09
CA LEU A 264 -22.77 12.49 -7.28
C LEU A 264 -23.47 13.80 -7.63
N ASP A 265 -22.88 14.91 -7.20
CA ASP A 265 -23.19 16.21 -7.75
C ASP A 265 -22.68 16.26 -9.20
N PRO A 266 -23.49 16.67 -10.18
CA PRO A 266 -23.13 16.50 -11.58
C PRO A 266 -22.08 17.51 -12.08
N ASP A 267 -21.78 18.56 -11.31
CA ASP A 267 -20.79 19.58 -11.66
C ASP A 267 -19.49 19.41 -10.88
N THR A 268 -19.57 19.17 -9.57
CA THR A 268 -18.39 18.96 -8.71
C THR A 268 -17.93 17.50 -8.67
N GLN A 269 -18.80 16.55 -9.03
CA GLN A 269 -18.57 15.11 -8.88
C GLN A 269 -18.30 14.66 -7.44
N ALA A 270 -18.62 15.49 -6.44
CA ALA A 270 -18.57 15.10 -5.04
C ALA A 270 -19.80 14.24 -4.67
N TYR A 271 -19.66 13.41 -3.64
CA TYR A 271 -20.77 12.66 -3.05
C TYR A 271 -21.88 13.60 -2.57
N VAL A 272 -23.12 13.21 -2.83
CA VAL A 272 -24.31 13.88 -2.30
C VAL A 272 -25.38 12.85 -1.93
N TRP A 273 -26.02 13.07 -0.78
CA TRP A 273 -27.20 12.31 -0.37
C TRP A 273 -28.48 12.94 -0.94
N ARG A 274 -29.28 12.14 -1.64
CA ARG A 274 -30.56 12.58 -2.22
C ARG A 274 -31.73 11.83 -1.59
N ALA A 275 -32.19 12.32 -0.43
CA ALA A 275 -33.29 11.71 0.32
C ALA A 275 -34.56 11.46 -0.52
N THR A 276 -34.92 12.37 -1.44
CA THR A 276 -36.10 12.18 -2.32
C THR A 276 -35.96 11.05 -3.34
N GLN A 277 -34.74 10.53 -3.53
CA GLN A 277 -34.43 9.38 -4.38
C GLN A 277 -34.15 8.11 -3.57
N HIS A 278 -34.22 8.16 -2.24
CA HIS A 278 -34.07 6.99 -1.39
C HIS A 278 -35.39 6.23 -1.25
N ASP A 279 -35.31 4.90 -1.24
CA ASP A 279 -36.39 4.02 -0.89
C ASP A 279 -36.43 3.82 0.62
N ASP A 280 -37.26 4.59 1.34
CA ASP A 280 -37.45 4.45 2.80
C ASP A 280 -38.32 3.24 3.20
N GLY A 281 -38.73 2.39 2.25
CA GLY A 281 -39.52 1.20 2.56
C GLY A 281 -38.76 0.19 3.42
N GLU A 282 -39.49 -0.72 4.07
CA GLU A 282 -38.88 -1.86 4.76
C GLU A 282 -38.10 -2.74 3.77
N LYS A 283 -36.95 -3.24 4.24
CA LYS A 283 -36.02 -4.08 3.50
C LYS A 283 -35.61 -5.25 4.37
N THR A 284 -35.45 -6.42 3.76
CA THR A 284 -34.91 -7.60 4.45
C THR A 284 -33.55 -7.97 3.85
N VAL A 285 -32.48 -7.86 4.65
CA VAL A 285 -31.11 -8.18 4.23
C VAL A 285 -30.49 -9.13 5.25
N LEU A 286 -30.05 -10.31 4.79
CA LEU A 286 -29.41 -11.37 5.58
C LEU A 286 -30.20 -11.79 6.83
N GLY A 287 -31.54 -11.77 6.71
CA GLY A 287 -32.47 -12.14 7.78
C GLY A 287 -32.88 -11.00 8.70
N GLU A 288 -32.22 -9.84 8.63
CA GLU A 288 -32.61 -8.64 9.37
C GLU A 288 -33.63 -7.84 8.57
N THR A 289 -34.63 -7.26 9.23
CA THR A 289 -35.68 -6.46 8.57
C THR A 289 -35.84 -5.10 9.22
N GLY A 290 -35.88 -4.06 8.40
CA GLY A 290 -36.08 -2.69 8.85
C GLY A 290 -36.06 -1.70 7.68
N PRO A 291 -36.33 -0.42 7.93
CA PRO A 291 -36.23 0.63 6.92
C PRO A 291 -34.77 1.03 6.69
N PHE A 292 -33.92 0.07 6.32
CA PHE A 292 -32.47 0.26 6.28
C PHE A 292 -32.02 1.26 5.21
N ASP A 293 -31.10 2.15 5.56
CA ASP A 293 -30.30 2.91 4.60
C ASP A 293 -29.04 2.14 4.19
N GLY A 294 -28.26 2.72 3.28
CA GLY A 294 -27.07 2.08 2.77
C GLY A 294 -25.96 1.88 3.81
N ASP A 295 -25.80 2.79 4.77
CA ASP A 295 -24.78 2.64 5.82
C ASP A 295 -25.17 1.48 6.76
N GLN A 296 -26.45 1.37 7.13
CA GLN A 296 -26.94 0.26 7.96
C GLN A 296 -26.81 -1.10 7.27
N VAL A 297 -26.94 -1.17 5.95
CA VAL A 297 -26.67 -2.43 5.23
C VAL A 297 -25.19 -2.81 5.33
N LEU A 298 -24.26 -1.86 5.24
CA LEU A 298 -22.83 -2.15 5.45
C LEU A 298 -22.57 -2.64 6.88
N ASP A 299 -23.23 -2.08 7.89
CA ASP A 299 -23.16 -2.56 9.27
C ASP A 299 -23.65 -4.01 9.42
N ILE A 300 -24.74 -4.37 8.73
CA ILE A 300 -25.25 -5.76 8.69
C ILE A 300 -24.20 -6.70 8.08
N LEU A 301 -23.51 -6.28 6.99
CA LEU A 301 -22.43 -7.06 6.40
C LEU A 301 -21.25 -7.22 7.36
N LEU A 302 -20.85 -6.15 8.06
CA LEU A 302 -19.77 -6.20 9.06
C LEU A 302 -20.14 -7.08 10.28
N ALA A 303 -21.42 -7.21 10.60
CA ALA A 303 -21.90 -8.10 11.65
C ALA A 303 -21.83 -9.60 11.28
N ARG A 304 -21.49 -9.95 10.04
CA ARG A 304 -21.33 -11.35 9.60
C ARG A 304 -19.90 -11.87 9.87
N PRO A 305 -19.72 -13.07 10.48
CA PRO A 305 -18.38 -13.62 10.71
C PRO A 305 -17.66 -13.95 9.40
N GLU A 306 -18.43 -14.19 8.33
CA GLU A 306 -17.95 -14.42 6.98
C GLU A 306 -17.11 -13.23 6.48
N THR A 307 -17.49 -11.98 6.80
CA THR A 307 -16.74 -10.78 6.40
C THR A 307 -15.31 -10.78 6.94
N ALA A 308 -15.14 -11.02 8.23
CA ALA A 308 -13.81 -11.06 8.84
C ALA A 308 -12.97 -12.22 8.27
N THR A 309 -13.59 -13.38 8.03
CA THR A 309 -12.92 -14.56 7.46
C THR A 309 -12.48 -14.31 6.04
N PHE A 310 -13.33 -13.71 5.21
CA PHE A 310 -13.04 -13.38 3.82
C PHE A 310 -11.88 -12.40 3.69
N VAL A 311 -11.92 -11.27 4.44
CA VAL A 311 -10.86 -10.26 4.40
C VAL A 311 -9.53 -10.85 4.91
N THR A 312 -9.57 -11.60 6.01
CA THR A 312 -8.35 -12.26 6.54
C THR A 312 -7.79 -13.29 5.57
N THR A 313 -8.65 -14.02 4.85
CA THR A 313 -8.23 -14.96 3.80
C THR A 313 -7.55 -14.23 2.63
N LYS A 314 -8.04 -13.04 2.24
CA LYS A 314 -7.36 -12.22 1.23
C LYS A 314 -5.98 -11.74 1.72
N LEU A 315 -5.87 -11.29 2.98
CA LEU A 315 -4.58 -10.92 3.58
C LEU A 315 -3.61 -12.11 3.64
N TRP A 316 -4.11 -13.31 3.97
CA TRP A 316 -3.30 -14.54 3.93
C TRP A 316 -2.74 -14.81 2.54
N ARG A 317 -3.57 -14.71 1.50
CA ARG A 317 -3.13 -14.90 0.11
C ARG A 317 -2.10 -13.88 -0.35
N GLU A 318 -2.18 -12.67 0.20
CA GLU A 318 -1.24 -11.59 -0.12
C GLU A 318 0.14 -11.80 0.52
N PHE A 319 0.19 -12.35 1.74
CA PHE A 319 1.38 -12.30 2.59
C PHE A 319 1.93 -13.65 3.04
N VAL A 320 1.17 -14.75 2.95
CA VAL A 320 1.61 -16.07 3.43
C VAL A 320 1.71 -17.06 2.27
N SER A 321 0.58 -17.39 1.64
CA SER A 321 0.51 -18.45 0.63
C SER A 321 -0.76 -18.32 -0.21
N ASP A 322 -0.71 -18.72 -1.48
CA ASP A 322 -1.86 -18.75 -2.38
C ASP A 322 -2.93 -19.78 -1.94
N THR A 323 -2.53 -20.73 -1.10
CA THR A 323 -3.34 -21.79 -0.52
C THR A 323 -3.75 -21.41 0.90
N PRO A 324 -5.03 -21.08 1.14
CA PRO A 324 -5.51 -20.71 2.47
C PRO A 324 -5.53 -21.90 3.43
N ASP A 325 -5.14 -21.64 4.68
CA ASP A 325 -5.31 -22.56 5.80
C ASP A 325 -6.36 -22.00 6.77
N LEU A 326 -7.61 -22.45 6.64
CA LEU A 326 -8.73 -21.94 7.44
C LEU A 326 -8.52 -22.18 8.95
N ALA A 327 -7.85 -23.26 9.35
CA ALA A 327 -7.59 -23.54 10.76
C ALA A 327 -6.69 -22.47 11.40
N ARG A 328 -5.78 -21.87 10.63
CA ARG A 328 -4.95 -20.75 11.07
C ARG A 328 -5.60 -19.39 10.85
N ILE A 329 -6.41 -19.25 9.79
CA ILE A 329 -7.08 -18.00 9.43
C ILE A 329 -8.23 -17.66 10.39
N GLU A 330 -9.09 -18.62 10.74
CA GLU A 330 -10.29 -18.38 11.55
C GLU A 330 -9.99 -17.74 12.92
N PRO A 331 -8.96 -18.16 13.69
CA PRO A 331 -8.59 -17.48 14.93
C PRO A 331 -8.13 -16.03 14.72
N ILE A 332 -7.44 -15.74 13.61
CA ILE A 332 -7.01 -14.37 13.27
C ILE A 332 -8.24 -13.53 12.89
N ALA A 333 -9.14 -14.08 12.06
CA ALA A 333 -10.38 -13.43 11.66
C ALA A 333 -11.30 -13.13 12.84
N ALA A 334 -11.41 -14.05 13.81
CA ALA A 334 -12.17 -13.84 15.03
C ALA A 334 -11.62 -12.66 15.86
N ARG A 335 -10.29 -12.56 16.00
CA ARG A 335 -9.64 -11.41 16.68
C ARG A 335 -9.83 -10.11 15.91
N PHE A 336 -9.68 -10.13 14.59
CA PHE A 336 -9.92 -8.98 13.72
C PHE A 336 -11.35 -8.45 13.86
N ARG A 337 -12.34 -9.34 13.92
CA ARG A 337 -13.73 -8.94 14.16
C ARG A 337 -13.92 -8.40 15.59
N ALA A 338 -13.36 -9.07 16.59
CA ALA A 338 -13.49 -8.69 18.00
C ALA A 338 -12.82 -7.35 18.31
N SER A 339 -11.78 -6.96 17.56
CA SER A 339 -11.18 -5.62 17.60
C SER A 339 -11.97 -4.57 16.84
N HIS A 340 -13.23 -4.86 16.48
CA HIS A 340 -14.07 -4.02 15.64
C HIS A 340 -13.43 -3.69 14.29
N TYR A 341 -12.77 -4.65 13.64
CA TYR A 341 -12.16 -4.51 12.32
C TYR A 341 -10.91 -3.60 12.27
N ASP A 342 -10.13 -3.54 13.35
CA ASP A 342 -8.77 -2.96 13.29
C ASP A 342 -7.84 -3.79 12.39
N ILE A 343 -7.42 -3.22 11.25
CA ILE A 343 -6.59 -3.89 10.25
C ILE A 343 -5.23 -4.30 10.83
N LYS A 344 -4.66 -3.53 11.77
CA LYS A 344 -3.37 -3.89 12.39
C LYS A 344 -3.48 -5.17 13.21
N VAL A 345 -4.63 -5.44 13.82
CA VAL A 345 -4.86 -6.70 14.55
C VAL A 345 -4.83 -7.89 13.60
N ALA A 346 -5.47 -7.79 12.42
CA ALA A 346 -5.41 -8.83 11.40
C ALA A 346 -3.98 -9.03 10.88
N LEU A 347 -3.31 -7.94 10.47
CA LEU A 347 -1.95 -7.99 9.94
C LEU A 347 -0.96 -8.56 10.96
N ARG A 348 -1.03 -8.12 12.22
CA ARG A 348 -0.18 -8.67 13.30
C ARG A 348 -0.42 -10.17 13.47
N GLY A 349 -1.67 -10.61 13.45
CA GLY A 349 -2.01 -12.04 13.52
C GLY A 349 -1.47 -12.85 12.35
N VAL A 350 -1.52 -12.30 11.13
CA VAL A 350 -0.94 -12.94 9.93
C VAL A 350 0.58 -13.00 10.02
N PHE A 351 1.24 -11.88 10.32
CA PHE A 351 2.71 -11.79 10.33
C PHE A 351 3.38 -12.49 11.49
N LEU A 352 2.68 -12.78 12.59
CA LEU A 352 3.19 -13.60 13.69
C LEU A 352 2.72 -15.05 13.62
N SER A 353 1.94 -15.42 12.61
CA SER A 353 1.57 -16.82 12.43
C SER A 353 2.79 -17.68 12.10
N ASP A 354 2.80 -18.91 12.60
CA ASP A 354 3.88 -19.85 12.29
C ASP A 354 3.97 -20.13 10.78
N ALA A 355 2.84 -20.05 10.06
CA ALA A 355 2.83 -20.25 8.61
C ALA A 355 3.61 -19.17 7.88
N PHE A 356 3.55 -17.91 8.34
CA PHE A 356 4.26 -16.81 7.70
C PHE A 356 5.77 -17.04 7.71
N TRP A 357 6.31 -17.62 8.79
CA TRP A 357 7.74 -17.84 8.98
C TRP A 357 8.21 -19.24 8.59
N ASP A 358 7.30 -20.12 8.14
CA ASP A 358 7.61 -21.48 7.73
C ASP A 358 8.45 -21.48 6.44
N ASP A 359 9.52 -22.27 6.41
CA ASP A 359 10.41 -22.35 5.24
C ASP A 359 9.66 -22.83 3.99
N GLY A 360 8.62 -23.66 4.15
CA GLY A 360 7.75 -24.10 3.07
C GLY A 360 6.88 -22.99 2.45
N ASN A 361 6.75 -21.83 3.11
CA ASN A 361 6.08 -20.64 2.58
C ASN A 361 7.06 -19.53 2.15
N ARG A 362 8.37 -19.80 2.08
CA ARG A 362 9.34 -18.89 1.45
C ARG A 362 9.36 -19.10 -0.06
N GLY A 363 9.32 -18.00 -0.83
CA GLY A 363 9.36 -18.10 -2.29
C GLY A 363 8.16 -18.79 -2.94
N VAL A 364 6.99 -18.85 -2.27
CA VAL A 364 5.79 -19.50 -2.83
C VAL A 364 4.85 -18.53 -3.56
N LEU A 365 5.04 -17.22 -3.39
CA LEU A 365 4.20 -16.22 -4.06
C LEU A 365 4.96 -15.57 -5.21
N VAL A 366 4.29 -15.40 -6.34
CA VAL A 366 4.81 -14.62 -7.47
C VAL A 366 4.71 -13.13 -7.15
N LYS A 367 5.80 -12.38 -7.31
CA LYS A 367 5.83 -10.92 -7.22
C LYS A 367 4.90 -10.31 -8.27
N SER A 368 3.97 -9.44 -7.86
CA SER A 368 3.21 -8.61 -8.81
C SER A 368 4.18 -7.77 -9.66
N PRO A 369 3.78 -7.30 -10.85
CA PRO A 369 4.60 -6.37 -11.61
C PRO A 369 5.10 -5.14 -10.83
N ALA A 370 4.26 -4.53 -10.00
CA ALA A 370 4.65 -3.40 -9.16
C ALA A 370 5.71 -3.82 -8.14
N GLU A 371 5.51 -4.96 -7.47
CA GLU A 371 6.48 -5.50 -6.51
C GLU A 371 7.82 -5.84 -7.15
N PHE A 372 7.78 -6.46 -8.34
CA PHE A 372 8.98 -6.82 -9.09
C PHE A 372 9.77 -5.58 -9.50
N VAL A 373 9.11 -4.60 -10.12
CA VAL A 373 9.79 -3.39 -10.60
C VAL A 373 10.27 -2.53 -9.44
N VAL A 374 9.39 -2.18 -8.49
CA VAL A 374 9.76 -1.32 -7.35
C VAL A 374 10.77 -2.02 -6.45
N GLY A 375 10.56 -3.31 -6.15
CA GLY A 375 11.46 -4.10 -5.31
C GLY A 375 12.85 -4.25 -5.91
N THR A 376 12.97 -4.48 -7.22
CA THR A 376 14.27 -4.50 -7.90
C THR A 376 14.97 -3.14 -7.80
N LEU A 377 14.24 -2.04 -8.06
CA LEU A 377 14.83 -0.70 -7.99
C LEU A 377 15.33 -0.35 -6.58
N ARG A 378 14.62 -0.79 -5.54
CA ARG A 378 15.02 -0.58 -4.13
C ARG A 378 16.17 -1.47 -3.69
N ALA A 379 16.09 -2.77 -3.95
CA ALA A 379 17.11 -3.75 -3.53
C ALA A 379 18.50 -3.46 -4.12
N PHE A 380 18.55 -2.85 -5.30
CA PHE A 380 19.79 -2.52 -6.01
C PHE A 380 20.16 -1.02 -5.95
N ASP A 381 19.45 -0.22 -5.15
CA ASP A 381 19.66 1.23 -5.02
C ASP A 381 19.79 1.94 -6.38
N ILE A 382 18.85 1.65 -7.27
CA ILE A 382 18.88 2.14 -8.64
C ILE A 382 18.56 3.63 -8.68
N GLY A 383 19.48 4.44 -9.19
CA GLY A 383 19.26 5.86 -9.46
C GLY A 383 18.39 6.08 -10.70
N TYR A 384 17.45 7.03 -10.62
CA TYR A 384 16.55 7.38 -11.71
C TYR A 384 16.20 8.87 -11.72
N ASP A 385 15.97 9.42 -12.91
CA ASP A 385 15.59 10.84 -13.06
C ASP A 385 14.06 11.03 -13.07
N ASN A 386 13.30 10.03 -13.55
CA ASN A 386 11.84 10.05 -13.54
C ASN A 386 11.27 8.62 -13.48
N THR A 387 9.99 8.50 -13.12
CA THR A 387 9.32 7.23 -12.80
C THR A 387 8.31 6.77 -13.87
N ALA A 388 8.14 7.54 -14.95
CA ALA A 388 7.19 7.20 -16.01
C ALA A 388 7.57 5.93 -16.80
N PRO A 389 8.85 5.68 -17.15
CA PRO A 389 9.26 4.42 -17.78
C PRO A 389 8.92 3.20 -16.91
N PHE A 390 9.11 3.29 -15.60
CA PHE A 390 8.79 2.21 -14.67
C PHE A 390 7.29 1.96 -14.56
N ALA A 391 6.47 3.02 -14.52
CA ALA A 391 5.02 2.87 -14.61
C ALA A 391 4.58 2.18 -15.92
N SER A 392 5.21 2.54 -17.06
CA SER A 392 4.94 1.85 -18.32
C SER A 392 5.42 0.39 -18.32
N GLN A 393 6.52 0.09 -17.63
CA GLN A 393 7.01 -1.28 -17.47
C GLN A 393 6.03 -2.13 -16.65
N ILE A 394 5.58 -1.63 -15.50
CA ILE A 394 4.58 -2.31 -14.66
C ILE A 394 3.31 -2.63 -15.48
N ARG A 395 2.84 -1.66 -16.28
CA ARG A 395 1.73 -1.88 -17.24
C ARG A 395 2.04 -2.97 -18.27
N THR A 396 3.24 -2.95 -18.87
CA THR A 396 3.66 -3.95 -19.88
C THR A 396 3.69 -5.36 -19.30
N LEU A 397 4.02 -5.47 -18.01
CA LEU A 397 4.02 -6.71 -17.26
C LEU A 397 2.62 -7.16 -16.79
N GLY A 398 1.58 -6.37 -17.04
CA GLY A 398 0.18 -6.75 -16.83
C GLY A 398 -0.57 -5.96 -15.74
N GLU A 399 0.10 -5.12 -14.96
CA GLU A 399 -0.51 -4.37 -13.83
C GLU A 399 -0.63 -2.89 -14.17
N ASN A 400 -1.59 -2.53 -15.04
CA ASN A 400 -1.80 -1.14 -15.39
C ASN A 400 -2.45 -0.36 -14.23
N LEU A 401 -1.67 0.21 -13.31
CA LEU A 401 -2.17 0.92 -12.12
C LEU A 401 -3.34 1.88 -12.45
N PHE A 402 -4.36 1.92 -11.59
CA PHE A 402 -5.64 2.63 -11.81
C PHE A 402 -6.48 2.13 -13.00
N TYR A 403 -6.16 0.97 -13.55
CA TYR A 403 -6.88 0.34 -14.65
C TYR A 403 -6.89 -1.20 -14.50
N PRO A 404 -7.55 -1.72 -13.46
CA PRO A 404 -7.77 -3.14 -13.29
C PRO A 404 -8.57 -3.72 -14.47
N PRO A 405 -8.34 -4.99 -14.87
CA PRO A 405 -8.95 -5.57 -16.06
C PRO A 405 -10.46 -5.81 -15.93
N ASN A 406 -10.98 -5.96 -14.71
CA ASN A 406 -12.40 -6.11 -14.41
C ASN A 406 -12.66 -5.86 -12.91
N VAL A 407 -13.92 -5.94 -12.47
CA VAL A 407 -14.38 -5.68 -11.09
C VAL A 407 -13.73 -6.57 -10.01
N LYS A 408 -13.13 -7.71 -10.37
CA LYS A 408 -12.37 -8.58 -9.45
C LYS A 408 -10.93 -8.10 -9.21
N GLY A 409 -10.52 -7.00 -9.85
CA GLY A 409 -9.18 -6.45 -9.76
C GLY A 409 -8.20 -7.13 -10.71
N TRP A 410 -6.90 -6.98 -10.42
CA TRP A 410 -5.83 -7.72 -11.07
C TRP A 410 -5.74 -9.15 -10.51
N PRO A 411 -5.76 -10.17 -11.39
CA PRO A 411 -5.55 -11.53 -10.95
C PRO A 411 -4.08 -11.71 -10.52
N GLY A 412 -3.88 -12.23 -9.31
CA GLY A 412 -2.55 -12.50 -8.75
C GLY A 412 -1.97 -13.86 -9.11
N GLY A 413 -0.78 -14.16 -8.57
CA GLY A 413 -0.15 -15.47 -8.69
C GLY A 413 0.45 -15.73 -10.07
N THR A 414 0.28 -16.95 -10.59
CA THR A 414 0.90 -17.42 -11.83
C THR A 414 0.39 -16.70 -13.09
N THR A 415 -0.73 -15.98 -13.01
CA THR A 415 -1.24 -15.13 -14.12
C THR A 415 -0.27 -14.02 -14.51
N TRP A 416 0.63 -13.63 -13.60
CA TRP A 416 1.71 -12.68 -13.87
C TRP A 416 2.85 -13.24 -14.73
N ILE A 417 2.86 -14.56 -14.95
CA ILE A 417 3.92 -15.27 -15.66
C ILE A 417 3.33 -15.96 -16.89
N ASN A 418 3.72 -15.47 -18.05
CA ASN A 418 3.49 -16.08 -19.35
C ASN A 418 4.71 -15.80 -20.25
N SER A 419 4.74 -16.36 -21.46
CA SER A 419 5.90 -16.25 -22.34
C SER A 419 6.33 -14.81 -22.64
N SER A 420 5.39 -13.86 -22.75
CA SER A 420 5.72 -12.46 -23.03
C SER A 420 6.16 -11.69 -21.78
N THR A 421 5.45 -11.84 -20.67
CA THR A 421 5.76 -11.16 -19.40
C THR A 421 7.04 -11.67 -18.76
N LEU A 422 7.36 -12.97 -18.88
CA LEU A 422 8.62 -13.53 -18.39
C LEU A 422 9.81 -12.97 -19.17
N LEU A 423 9.70 -12.89 -20.50
CA LEU A 423 10.73 -12.24 -21.32
C LEU A 423 10.88 -10.77 -20.96
N ALA A 424 9.78 -10.03 -20.79
CA ALA A 424 9.82 -8.62 -20.43
C ALA A 424 10.41 -8.38 -19.02
N ARG A 425 10.20 -9.30 -18.06
CA ARG A 425 10.84 -9.29 -16.74
C ARG A 425 12.36 -9.45 -16.85
N LYS A 426 12.83 -10.40 -17.67
CA LYS A 426 14.26 -10.59 -17.95
C LYS A 426 14.87 -9.36 -18.61
N GLN A 427 14.23 -8.84 -19.67
CA GLN A 427 14.68 -7.63 -20.37
C GLN A 427 14.78 -6.40 -19.45
N PHE A 428 13.84 -6.25 -18.50
CA PHE A 428 13.90 -5.17 -17.51
C PHE A 428 15.16 -5.26 -16.66
N VAL A 429 15.48 -6.44 -16.14
CA VAL A 429 16.69 -6.68 -15.35
C VAL A 429 17.95 -6.46 -16.20
N GLU A 430 18.04 -7.02 -17.41
CA GLU A 430 19.19 -6.84 -18.31
C GLU A 430 19.45 -5.34 -18.58
N GLN A 431 18.39 -4.56 -18.75
CA GLN A 431 18.49 -3.12 -18.99
C GLN A 431 19.15 -2.37 -17.83
N LEU A 432 18.94 -2.82 -16.58
CA LEU A 432 19.61 -2.25 -15.41
C LEU A 432 21.13 -2.46 -15.47
N PHE A 433 21.58 -3.64 -15.90
CA PHE A 433 23.01 -3.94 -16.04
C PHE A 433 23.67 -3.21 -17.20
N ARG A 434 23.02 -3.13 -18.37
CA ARG A 434 23.58 -2.37 -19.52
C ARG A 434 23.76 -0.88 -19.23
N ALA A 435 22.90 -0.31 -18.37
CA ALA A 435 23.02 1.08 -17.94
C ALA A 435 24.28 1.34 -17.08
N THR A 436 24.83 0.30 -16.43
CA THR A 436 26.08 0.39 -15.65
C THR A 436 27.32 0.48 -16.54
N GLU A 437 27.35 -0.30 -17.62
CA GLU A 437 28.49 -0.36 -18.55
C GLU A 437 28.66 0.94 -19.34
N ALA A 438 27.54 1.57 -19.73
CA ALA A 438 27.54 2.86 -20.43
C ALA A 438 27.98 4.04 -19.54
N ALA A 439 27.92 3.90 -18.22
CA ALA A 439 28.33 4.90 -17.23
C ALA A 439 29.79 4.73 -16.73
N GLY A 440 30.52 3.72 -17.25
CA GLY A 440 31.95 3.53 -16.96
C GLY A 440 32.79 4.77 -17.30
N PRO A 441 33.98 4.94 -16.68
CA PRO A 441 34.70 6.20 -16.67
C PRO A 441 35.00 6.67 -18.10
N ARG A 442 34.33 7.76 -18.50
CA ARG A 442 34.75 8.55 -19.67
C ARG A 442 36.22 8.90 -19.44
N ARG A 443 37.11 8.28 -20.22
CA ARG A 443 38.50 8.75 -20.37
C ARG A 443 38.43 10.22 -20.77
N MET A 444 38.64 11.11 -19.82
CA MET A 444 38.87 12.52 -20.10
C MET A 444 40.21 12.60 -20.83
N THR A 445 40.16 12.59 -22.17
CA THR A 445 41.25 13.14 -22.96
C THR A 445 41.25 14.64 -22.68
N ASN A 446 42.09 15.09 -21.75
CA ASN A 446 42.35 16.51 -21.52
C ASN A 446 43.01 17.09 -22.78
N PRO A 447 42.45 18.10 -23.45
CA PRO A 447 43.28 19.10 -24.10
C PRO A 447 43.74 20.07 -23.00
N MET A 448 45.06 20.17 -22.81
CA MET A 448 45.66 21.23 -22.02
C MET A 448 45.15 22.59 -22.49
N ASN A 449 44.69 23.42 -21.56
CA ASN A 449 45.06 24.84 -21.57
C ASN A 449 44.94 25.46 -20.18
N ALA A 450 46.01 26.17 -19.84
CA ALA A 450 46.25 26.86 -18.58
C ALA A 450 45.53 28.22 -18.52
N ASN A 451 45.03 28.60 -17.33
CA ASN A 451 45.52 29.76 -16.57
C ASN A 451 44.69 30.06 -15.30
N VAL A 452 45.39 29.98 -14.16
CA VAL A 452 45.50 30.94 -13.03
C VAL A 452 44.32 31.90 -12.73
N ALA A 453 43.75 31.83 -11.53
CA ALA A 453 43.97 32.81 -10.44
C ALA A 453 43.10 32.57 -9.19
N ALA A 454 43.75 32.75 -8.03
CA ALA A 454 43.29 32.61 -6.65
C ALA A 454 42.22 33.62 -6.20
N SER A 455 41.40 33.26 -5.20
CA SER A 455 41.35 33.92 -3.88
C SER A 455 40.28 33.28 -2.97
N GLY A 456 40.61 33.12 -1.68
CA GLY A 456 39.90 32.24 -0.74
C GLY A 456 39.03 32.93 0.30
N THR A 457 38.38 32.12 1.13
CA THR A 457 38.17 32.28 2.60
C THR A 457 37.29 31.12 3.10
N MET A 458 37.68 30.51 4.22
CA MET A 458 36.88 29.58 5.04
C MET A 458 36.35 30.34 6.27
N PRO A 459 35.23 29.89 6.86
CA PRO A 459 35.37 29.31 8.21
C PRO A 459 34.54 28.04 8.48
N GLU A 460 35.01 27.33 9.51
CA GLU A 460 34.53 26.09 10.17
C GLU A 460 33.04 26.13 10.63
N MET A 461 32.27 25.07 10.31
CA MET A 461 31.90 23.88 11.10
C MET A 461 30.93 24.10 12.27
N GLN A 462 29.71 23.54 12.13
CA GLN A 462 28.95 22.92 13.22
C GLN A 462 28.01 21.84 12.65
N THR A 463 27.83 20.79 13.46
CA THR A 463 27.48 19.41 13.15
C THR A 463 25.99 19.08 13.36
N ALA A 464 25.40 18.30 12.43
CA ALA A 464 24.39 17.25 12.67
C ALA A 464 24.10 16.50 11.35
N PRO A 465 24.27 15.17 11.21
CA PRO A 465 23.90 14.48 9.99
C PRO A 465 22.42 14.07 10.08
N THR A 466 21.55 14.88 9.49
CA THR A 466 20.28 14.37 8.98
C THR A 466 20.58 13.90 7.55
N LEU A 467 20.52 12.59 7.28
CA LEU A 467 20.69 12.05 5.92
C LEU A 467 19.49 12.44 5.07
N GLN A 468 19.51 13.69 4.62
CA GLN A 468 18.59 14.22 3.64
C GLN A 468 19.10 13.77 2.29
N ARG A 469 18.45 12.74 1.75
CA ARG A 469 18.61 12.20 0.39
C ARG A 469 18.97 13.32 -0.58
N THR A 470 20.19 13.32 -1.08
CA THR A 470 20.73 14.33 -1.98
C THR A 470 19.95 14.29 -3.28
N MET A 471 18.84 15.03 -3.36
CA MET A 471 18.24 15.41 -4.63
C MET A 471 19.14 16.46 -5.25
N THR A 472 20.11 16.03 -6.05
CA THR A 472 20.78 16.92 -6.99
C THR A 472 19.72 17.47 -7.94
N ARG A 473 19.57 18.79 -7.88
CA ARG A 473 18.64 19.60 -8.65
C ARG A 473 18.89 19.38 -10.15
N ALA A 474 18.07 18.56 -10.78
CA ALA A 474 18.08 18.36 -12.22
C ALA A 474 17.25 19.47 -12.87
N ASP A 475 17.93 20.50 -13.36
CA ASP A 475 17.40 21.38 -14.40
C ASP A 475 18.22 21.15 -15.68
N GLN A 476 17.54 21.19 -16.81
CA GLN A 476 18.00 21.00 -18.20
C GLN A 476 18.05 19.55 -18.76
N GLY A 477 16.94 19.15 -19.40
CA GLY A 477 16.94 18.82 -20.84
C GLY A 477 17.77 17.64 -21.37
N GLY A 478 18.15 16.66 -20.55
CA GLY A 478 18.78 15.40 -21.00
C GLY A 478 17.81 14.21 -20.98
N LYS A 479 17.95 13.26 -21.92
CA LYS A 479 17.24 11.97 -21.86
C LYS A 479 17.49 11.32 -20.50
N GLY A 480 16.42 11.12 -19.72
CA GLY A 480 16.50 10.58 -18.36
C GLY A 480 17.18 9.21 -18.32
N GLY A 481 18.16 9.06 -17.43
CA GLY A 481 18.96 7.85 -17.29
C GLY A 481 18.55 7.01 -16.08
N VAL A 482 18.72 5.70 -16.22
CA VAL A 482 18.79 4.76 -15.09
C VAL A 482 20.26 4.54 -14.77
N ARG A 483 20.63 4.49 -13.50
CA ARG A 483 22.03 4.36 -13.06
C ARG A 483 22.10 3.33 -11.95
N PHE A 484 22.91 2.28 -12.15
CA PHE A 484 23.19 1.29 -11.12
C PHE A 484 24.69 1.29 -10.84
N ASP A 485 25.07 1.55 -9.59
CA ASP A 485 26.45 1.46 -9.14
C ASP A 485 26.73 0.05 -8.60
N ILE A 486 26.92 -0.87 -9.55
CA ILE A 486 27.18 -2.28 -9.24
C ILE A 486 28.43 -2.47 -8.37
N ALA A 487 29.44 -1.61 -8.50
CA ALA A 487 30.66 -1.72 -7.71
C ALA A 487 30.38 -1.42 -6.24
N THR A 488 29.64 -0.34 -5.96
CA THR A 488 29.23 0.01 -4.59
C THR A 488 28.31 -1.06 -4.00
N TRP A 489 27.35 -1.58 -4.77
CA TRP A 489 26.45 -2.64 -4.28
C TRP A 489 27.20 -3.94 -3.95
N LEU A 490 28.11 -4.38 -4.82
CA LEU A 490 28.92 -5.58 -4.61
C LEU A 490 29.93 -5.43 -3.47
N ALA A 491 30.39 -4.21 -3.16
CA ALA A 491 31.31 -3.95 -2.07
C ALA A 491 30.73 -4.36 -0.70
N HIS A 492 29.39 -4.31 -0.52
CA HIS A 492 28.73 -4.81 0.69
C HIS A 492 28.95 -6.32 0.93
N TYR A 493 29.27 -7.07 -0.13
CA TYR A 493 29.53 -8.51 -0.11
C TYR A 493 31.02 -8.83 -0.27
N ASN A 494 31.89 -7.85 0.03
CA ASN A 494 33.35 -7.96 -0.05
C ASN A 494 33.86 -8.46 -1.42
N THR A 495 33.19 -8.06 -2.49
CA THR A 495 33.57 -8.41 -3.87
C THR A 495 33.51 -7.19 -4.79
N ALA A 496 34.02 -7.34 -6.00
CA ALA A 496 34.06 -6.29 -7.01
C ALA A 496 33.58 -6.86 -8.36
N PRO A 497 33.08 -6.02 -9.30
CA PRO A 497 32.41 -6.50 -10.51
C PRO A 497 33.21 -7.54 -11.32
N THR A 498 34.52 -7.35 -11.45
CA THR A 498 35.42 -8.24 -12.21
C THR A 498 36.09 -9.33 -11.37
N ALA A 499 35.91 -9.31 -10.05
CA ALA A 499 36.44 -10.34 -9.16
C ALA A 499 35.67 -11.65 -9.35
N ARG A 500 36.33 -12.78 -9.11
CA ARG A 500 35.67 -14.08 -9.02
C ARG A 500 35.33 -14.32 -7.55
N PRO A 501 34.05 -14.24 -7.14
CA PRO A 501 33.68 -14.43 -5.74
C PRO A 501 34.03 -15.86 -5.31
N GLY A 502 34.49 -16.02 -4.07
CA GLY A 502 34.56 -17.34 -3.45
C GLY A 502 33.19 -17.77 -2.92
N LEU A 503 33.08 -19.03 -2.51
CA LEU A 503 31.83 -19.65 -2.05
C LEU A 503 31.07 -18.80 -1.00
N SER A 504 31.78 -18.17 -0.06
CA SER A 504 31.15 -17.32 0.95
C SER A 504 30.46 -16.10 0.35
N ALA A 505 31.07 -15.43 -0.63
CA ALA A 505 30.48 -14.27 -1.28
C ALA A 505 29.35 -14.70 -2.24
N GLU A 506 29.51 -15.84 -2.92
CA GLU A 506 28.47 -16.44 -3.75
C GLU A 506 27.19 -16.76 -2.96
N LEU A 507 27.31 -17.35 -1.77
CA LEU A 507 26.18 -17.64 -0.88
C LEU A 507 25.51 -16.36 -0.36
N GLN A 508 26.29 -15.36 0.06
CA GLN A 508 25.75 -14.07 0.49
C GLN A 508 24.98 -13.37 -0.65
N LEU A 509 25.49 -13.42 -1.88
CA LEU A 509 24.80 -12.89 -3.05
C LEU A 509 23.50 -13.66 -3.35
N GLN A 510 23.52 -15.00 -3.26
CA GLN A 510 22.30 -15.80 -3.43
C GLN A 510 21.23 -15.38 -2.43
N HIS A 511 21.56 -15.33 -1.14
CA HIS A 511 20.62 -14.97 -0.08
C HIS A 511 20.14 -13.53 -0.18
N ALA A 512 20.97 -12.63 -0.73
CA ALA A 512 20.59 -11.24 -0.95
C ALA A 512 19.55 -11.04 -2.05
N VAL A 513 19.52 -11.93 -3.05
CA VAL A 513 18.78 -11.75 -4.30
C VAL A 513 17.59 -12.70 -4.40
N LEU A 514 17.78 -13.95 -4.02
CA LEU A 514 16.80 -15.01 -4.20
C LEU A 514 16.14 -15.41 -2.87
N PRO A 515 14.83 -15.68 -2.88
CA PRO A 515 14.14 -16.19 -1.69
C PRO A 515 14.43 -17.68 -1.43
N LEU A 516 15.02 -18.37 -2.42
CA LEU A 516 15.32 -19.80 -2.43
C LEU A 516 16.68 -20.03 -3.10
N THR A 517 17.24 -21.23 -2.95
CA THR A 517 18.43 -21.62 -3.71
C THR A 517 18.19 -21.50 -5.22
N PRO A 518 19.19 -21.07 -6.02
CA PRO A 518 19.06 -21.00 -7.47
C PRO A 518 18.56 -22.31 -8.07
N VAL A 519 17.65 -22.19 -9.03
CA VAL A 519 17.15 -23.34 -9.80
C VAL A 519 18.12 -23.68 -10.92
N ASP A 520 18.67 -22.65 -11.57
CA ASP A 520 19.61 -22.81 -12.67
C ASP A 520 21.05 -22.87 -12.15
N ALA A 521 21.86 -23.73 -12.74
CA ALA A 521 23.29 -23.81 -12.42
C ALA A 521 24.01 -22.56 -12.94
N ILE A 522 24.76 -21.90 -12.06
CA ILE A 522 25.57 -20.72 -12.40
C ILE A 522 26.98 -21.17 -12.78
N GLU A 523 27.54 -20.60 -13.84
CA GLU A 523 28.85 -20.98 -14.36
C GLU A 523 29.97 -20.74 -13.32
N THR A 524 30.76 -21.77 -13.05
CA THR A 524 31.87 -21.72 -12.10
C THR A 524 32.95 -20.74 -12.54
N GLY A 525 33.43 -19.89 -11.63
CA GLY A 525 34.47 -18.92 -11.93
C GLY A 525 33.98 -17.69 -12.71
N SER A 526 32.66 -17.49 -12.78
CA SER A 526 32.03 -16.25 -13.22
C SER A 526 32.59 -15.04 -12.46
N THR A 527 32.61 -13.88 -13.11
CA THR A 527 32.84 -12.62 -12.38
C THR A 527 31.64 -12.33 -11.48
N ALA A 528 31.81 -11.54 -10.42
CA ALA A 528 30.72 -11.20 -9.50
C ALA A 528 29.57 -10.47 -10.21
N SER A 529 29.86 -9.69 -11.25
CA SER A 529 28.83 -9.07 -12.09
C SER A 529 28.01 -10.11 -12.86
N ALA A 530 28.67 -11.08 -13.52
CA ALA A 530 28.01 -12.14 -14.27
C ALA A 530 27.23 -13.09 -13.36
N TYR A 531 27.77 -13.38 -12.18
CA TYR A 531 27.12 -14.18 -11.15
C TYR A 531 25.84 -13.49 -10.65
N LEU A 532 25.90 -12.19 -10.37
CA LEU A 532 24.72 -11.42 -9.95
C LEU A 532 23.65 -11.34 -11.06
N GLU A 533 24.07 -11.13 -12.30
CA GLU A 533 23.16 -11.14 -13.45
C GLU A 533 22.45 -12.49 -13.58
N ALA A 534 23.19 -13.61 -13.43
CA ALA A 534 22.61 -14.95 -13.46
C ALA A 534 21.54 -15.16 -12.37
N LEU A 535 21.78 -14.70 -11.14
CA LEU A 535 20.79 -14.77 -10.06
C LEU A 535 19.49 -14.03 -10.40
N LEU A 536 19.59 -12.86 -11.04
CA LEU A 536 18.39 -12.09 -11.37
C LEU A 536 17.61 -12.65 -12.57
N MET A 537 18.27 -13.46 -13.39
CA MET A 537 17.65 -14.21 -14.48
C MET A 537 17.03 -15.54 -14.02
N ASP A 538 17.37 -16.00 -12.82
CA ASP A 538 16.85 -17.23 -12.23
C ASP A 538 15.33 -17.13 -12.01
N PRO A 539 14.55 -18.19 -12.30
CA PRO A 539 13.11 -18.23 -12.04
C PRO A 539 12.73 -17.90 -10.60
N ALA A 540 13.55 -18.27 -9.61
CA ALA A 540 13.30 -17.97 -8.20
C ALA A 540 13.27 -16.46 -7.91
N TYR A 541 13.91 -15.62 -8.74
CA TYR A 541 13.85 -14.17 -8.57
C TYR A 541 12.44 -13.59 -8.80
N GLN A 542 11.57 -14.33 -9.50
CA GLN A 542 10.18 -13.93 -9.69
C GLN A 542 9.32 -14.12 -8.44
N LEU A 543 9.84 -14.87 -7.47
CA LEU A 543 9.14 -15.28 -6.26
C LEU A 543 9.51 -14.38 -5.09
N LYS A 544 8.64 -14.35 -4.09
CA LYS A 544 8.85 -13.72 -2.78
C LYS A 544 8.42 -14.69 -1.70
#